data_AF-A0A417RDB8-F1
#
_entry.id   AF-A0A417RDB8-F1
#
_cell.length_a   1.000
_cell.length_b   1.000
_cell.length_c   1.000
_cell.angle_alpha   90.00
_cell.angle_beta   90.00
_cell.angle_gamma   90.00
#
_symmetry.space_group_name_H-M   'P 1'
#
loop_
_entity.id
_entity.type
_entity.pdbx_description
1 polymer ?
#
loop_
_entity_poly.entity_id
_entity_poly.type
_entity_poly.pdbx_seq_one_letter_code
_entity_poly.pdbx_strand_id
1 'polypeptide(L)'
;MKIVRIMTMNCNFQKDMKAIREILRMTQEEFAEKIGVEQATISRNELCKNLPSPQLMERVYQFAFDKKIQINQLKKMLWAENLASDHKLLFHGAKSEIAGEIDVTIGRTNNDFGCGFYTGESYDQSISFISNFNKSCVYFLDFNNVDLRCKMYNVDQEWIMTIAYYRNALSKYAEHPIVQKLVAQSTDITHTHMNLVLFRYTKLLSQKNYENYF
;
A
#
# COMPACT_ATOMS: atom_id res chain seq x y z
N MET A 1 0.78 -15.43 -21.65
CA MET A 1 1.45 -14.22 -21.15
C MET A 1 0.41 -13.12 -20.99
N LYS A 2 -0.24 -13.02 -19.83
CA LYS A 2 -1.22 -11.95 -19.58
C LYS A 2 -0.43 -10.68 -19.25
N ILE A 3 -0.44 -9.74 -20.19
CA ILE A 3 0.17 -8.42 -20.05
C ILE A 3 -0.49 -7.73 -18.85
N VAL A 4 0.31 -7.46 -17.81
CA VAL A 4 -0.10 -6.70 -16.64
C VAL A 4 -0.11 -5.23 -17.01
N ARG A 5 -1.29 -4.64 -17.15
CA ARG A 5 -1.40 -3.17 -17.16
C ARG A 5 -1.26 -2.68 -15.74
N ILE A 6 -0.08 -2.17 -15.40
CA ILE A 6 0.12 -1.28 -14.27
C ILE A 6 -0.64 0.02 -14.58
N MET A 7 -1.83 0.19 -14.00
CA MET A 7 -2.47 1.49 -13.94
C MET A 7 -1.98 2.20 -12.67
N THR A 8 -0.89 2.97 -12.78
CA THR A 8 -0.68 4.08 -11.86
C THR A 8 -1.92 4.96 -11.93
N MET A 9 -2.68 5.03 -10.83
CA MET A 9 -3.75 6.01 -10.69
C MET A 9 -3.12 7.41 -10.58
N ASN A 10 -2.78 7.98 -11.73
CA ASN A 10 -2.61 9.42 -11.85
C ASN A 10 -3.92 10.04 -11.34
N CYS A 11 -3.79 10.96 -10.38
CA CYS A 11 -4.88 11.66 -9.68
C CYS A 11 -5.40 11.12 -8.33
N ASN A 12 -4.63 10.40 -7.50
CA ASN A 12 -5.17 9.98 -6.19
C ASN A 12 -5.48 11.18 -5.26
N PHE A 13 -4.61 12.18 -5.22
CA PHE A 13 -4.85 13.39 -4.42
C PHE A 13 -6.09 14.18 -4.89
N GLN A 14 -6.23 14.34 -6.20
CA GLN A 14 -7.33 15.10 -6.79
C GLN A 14 -8.68 14.44 -6.49
N LYS A 15 -8.73 13.11 -6.52
CA LYS A 15 -9.90 12.33 -6.11
C LYS A 15 -10.18 12.48 -4.62
N ASP A 16 -9.14 12.48 -3.78
CA ASP A 16 -9.30 12.71 -2.33
C ASP A 16 -9.86 14.09 -2.03
N MET A 17 -9.27 15.11 -2.65
CA MET A 17 -9.70 16.49 -2.49
C MET A 17 -11.17 16.65 -2.88
N LYS A 18 -11.58 16.07 -4.02
CA LYS A 18 -12.98 16.08 -4.46
C LYS A 18 -13.88 15.32 -3.49
N ALA A 19 -13.47 14.12 -3.05
CA ALA A 19 -14.24 13.31 -2.11
C ALA A 19 -14.43 14.01 -0.75
N ILE A 20 -13.37 14.63 -0.19
CA ILE A 20 -13.44 15.41 1.04
C ILE A 20 -14.45 16.55 0.90
N ARG A 21 -14.39 17.30 -0.21
CA ARG A 21 -15.32 18.40 -0.49
C ARG A 21 -16.77 17.90 -0.59
N GLU A 22 -17.00 16.80 -1.30
CA GLU A 22 -18.34 16.22 -1.50
C GLU A 22 -18.92 15.63 -0.21
N ILE A 23 -18.10 14.97 0.63
CA ILE A 23 -18.49 14.49 1.97
C ILE A 23 -18.98 15.66 2.85
N LEU A 24 -18.30 16.80 2.76
CA LEU A 24 -18.65 18.01 3.49
C LEU A 24 -19.76 18.83 2.82
N ARG A 25 -20.25 18.39 1.65
CA ARG A 25 -21.30 19.05 0.85
C ARG A 25 -20.95 20.51 0.51
N MET A 26 -19.68 20.77 0.23
CA MET A 26 -19.19 22.11 -0.10
C MET A 26 -19.11 22.35 -1.61
N THR A 27 -19.36 23.59 -2.01
CA THR A 27 -19.01 24.07 -3.36
C THR A 27 -17.50 24.20 -3.50
N GLN A 28 -17.01 24.39 -4.74
CA GLN A 28 -15.57 24.62 -4.96
C GLN A 28 -15.13 25.94 -4.31
N GLU A 29 -15.99 26.96 -4.33
CA GLU A 29 -15.79 28.27 -3.71
C GLU A 29 -15.66 28.16 -2.19
N GLU A 30 -16.61 27.49 -1.53
CA GLU A 30 -16.61 27.33 -0.07
C GLU A 30 -15.39 26.54 0.40
N PHE A 31 -15.06 25.45 -0.31
CA PHE A 31 -13.90 24.63 0.03
C PHE A 31 -12.59 25.40 -0.16
N ALA A 32 -12.47 26.16 -1.23
CA ALA A 32 -11.32 27.01 -1.51
C ALA A 32 -11.10 28.06 -0.41
N GLU A 33 -12.18 28.70 0.04
CA GLU A 33 -12.15 29.66 1.17
C GLU A 33 -11.64 28.98 2.46
N LYS A 34 -12.15 27.79 2.79
CA LYS A 34 -11.74 27.08 4.02
C LYS A 34 -10.28 26.66 4.04
N ILE A 35 -9.70 26.32 2.89
CA ILE A 35 -8.30 25.92 2.79
C ILE A 35 -7.37 27.06 2.34
N GLY A 36 -7.88 28.28 2.19
CA GLY A 36 -7.11 29.48 1.85
C GLY A 36 -6.45 29.45 0.47
N VAL A 37 -7.18 29.03 -0.56
CA VAL A 37 -6.74 29.05 -1.96
C VAL A 37 -7.81 29.66 -2.87
N GLU A 38 -7.44 29.97 -4.11
CA GLU A 38 -8.43 30.39 -5.12
C GLU A 38 -9.29 29.22 -5.59
N GLN A 39 -10.57 29.48 -5.87
CA GLN A 39 -11.49 28.49 -6.45
C GLN A 39 -10.94 27.84 -7.72
N ALA A 40 -10.28 28.63 -8.58
CA ALA A 40 -9.66 28.14 -9.81
C ALA A 40 -8.58 27.08 -9.54
N THR A 41 -7.95 27.09 -8.35
CA THR A 41 -6.99 26.07 -7.92
C THR A 41 -7.68 24.74 -7.64
N ILE A 42 -8.84 24.76 -6.97
CA ILE A 42 -9.66 23.57 -6.73
C ILE A 42 -10.12 22.99 -8.07
N SER A 43 -10.75 23.80 -8.92
CA SER A 43 -11.27 23.39 -10.21
C SER A 43 -10.21 22.72 -11.09
N ARG A 44 -9.02 23.34 -11.23
CA ARG A 44 -7.91 22.77 -12.02
C ARG A 44 -7.39 21.45 -11.47
N ASN A 45 -7.32 21.31 -10.14
CA ASN A 45 -6.91 20.07 -9.51
C ASN A 45 -7.97 18.97 -9.69
N GLU A 46 -9.26 19.25 -9.48
CA GLU A 46 -10.31 18.24 -9.68
C GLU A 46 -10.38 17.73 -11.12
N LEU A 47 -10.02 18.58 -12.09
CA LEU A 47 -9.92 18.22 -13.51
C LEU A 47 -8.60 17.52 -13.88
N CYS A 48 -7.72 17.22 -12.92
CA CYS A 48 -6.41 16.63 -13.15
C CYS A 48 -5.49 17.44 -14.08
N LYS A 49 -5.73 18.76 -14.23
CA LYS A 49 -4.96 19.61 -15.15
C LYS A 49 -3.61 20.03 -14.58
N ASN A 50 -3.46 19.97 -13.25
CA ASN A 50 -2.23 20.34 -12.53
C ASN A 50 -1.77 19.21 -11.61
N LEU A 51 -0.45 19.13 -11.42
CA LEU A 51 0.13 18.41 -10.28
C LEU A 51 -0.07 19.24 -9.00
N PRO A 52 -0.56 18.64 -7.92
CA PRO A 52 -0.81 19.36 -6.68
C PRO A 52 0.50 19.75 -6.03
N SER A 53 0.58 20.99 -5.52
CA SER A 53 1.75 21.42 -4.75
C SER A 53 1.73 20.74 -3.37
N PRO A 54 2.91 20.51 -2.74
CA PRO A 54 2.99 19.99 -1.37
C PRO A 54 2.15 20.80 -0.38
N GLN A 55 2.14 22.12 -0.51
CA GLN A 55 1.37 23.04 0.33
C GLN A 55 -0.14 22.84 0.17
N LEU A 56 -0.62 22.62 -1.06
CA LEU A 56 -2.04 22.32 -1.29
C LEU A 56 -2.41 20.97 -0.68
N MET A 57 -1.54 19.96 -0.83
CA MET A 57 -1.78 18.63 -0.25
C MET A 57 -1.88 18.69 1.26
N GLU A 58 -0.94 19.38 1.91
CA GLU A 58 -0.92 19.60 3.35
C GLU A 58 -2.21 20.29 3.83
N ARG A 59 -2.61 21.39 3.19
CA ARG A 59 -3.85 22.12 3.54
C ARG A 59 -5.09 21.25 3.44
N VAL A 60 -5.23 20.49 2.36
CA VAL A 60 -6.40 19.62 2.12
C VAL A 60 -6.46 18.49 3.16
N TYR A 61 -5.35 17.81 3.42
CA TYR A 61 -5.33 16.71 4.37
C TYR A 61 -5.44 17.17 5.82
N GLN A 62 -4.85 18.31 6.18
CA GLN A 62 -5.04 18.93 7.50
C GLN A 62 -6.52 19.29 7.71
N PHE A 63 -7.14 19.92 6.71
CA PHE A 63 -8.56 20.25 6.79
C PHE A 63 -9.45 19.00 6.93
N ALA A 64 -9.15 17.92 6.20
CA ALA A 64 -9.85 16.64 6.37
C ALA A 64 -9.68 16.07 7.78
N PHE A 65 -8.45 16.14 8.32
CA PHE A 65 -8.15 15.71 9.69
C PHE A 65 -8.94 16.50 10.74
N ASP A 66 -8.98 17.83 10.63
CA ASP A 66 -9.74 18.71 11.53
C ASP A 66 -11.25 18.41 11.49
N LYS A 67 -11.74 17.97 10.33
CA LYS A 67 -13.13 17.51 10.13
C LYS A 67 -13.35 16.04 10.49
N LYS A 68 -12.34 15.36 11.04
CA LYS A 68 -12.35 13.94 11.41
C LYS A 68 -12.67 13.01 10.24
N ILE A 69 -12.32 13.41 9.02
CA ILE A 69 -12.49 12.61 7.81
C ILE A 69 -11.28 11.69 7.66
N GLN A 70 -11.48 10.41 7.94
CA GLN A 70 -10.46 9.37 7.76
C GLN A 70 -10.47 8.84 6.33
N ILE A 71 -9.98 9.63 5.37
CA ILE A 71 -10.05 9.32 3.93
C ILE A 71 -9.49 7.93 3.58
N ASN A 72 -8.44 7.49 4.28
CA ASN A 72 -7.84 6.18 4.02
C ASN A 72 -8.72 5.02 4.50
N GLN A 73 -9.45 5.19 5.61
CA GLN A 73 -10.42 4.19 6.06
C GLN A 73 -11.61 4.12 5.11
N LEU A 74 -12.06 5.26 4.57
CA LEU A 74 -13.10 5.29 3.55
C LEU A 74 -12.66 4.56 2.28
N LYS A 75 -11.41 4.74 1.85
CA LYS A 75 -10.84 3.97 0.74
C LYS A 75 -10.81 2.48 1.04
N LYS A 76 -10.42 2.08 2.25
CA LYS A 76 -10.45 0.68 2.69
C LYS A 76 -11.83 0.06 2.54
N MET A 77 -12.86 0.75 3.02
CA MET A 77 -14.24 0.31 2.90
C MET A 77 -14.65 0.18 1.42
N LEU A 78 -14.36 1.20 0.61
CA LEU A 78 -14.65 1.18 -0.83
C LEU A 78 -13.95 0.02 -1.55
N TRP A 79 -12.70 -0.26 -1.23
CA TRP A 79 -11.97 -1.40 -1.81
C TRP A 79 -12.54 -2.74 -1.38
N ALA A 80 -12.92 -2.88 -0.11
CA ALA A 80 -13.55 -4.09 0.41
C ALA A 80 -14.91 -4.36 -0.25
N GLU A 81 -15.71 -3.32 -0.50
CA GLU A 81 -17.03 -3.45 -1.16
C GLU A 81 -16.94 -3.81 -2.65
N ASN A 82 -15.88 -3.37 -3.34
CA ASN A 82 -15.68 -3.64 -4.77
C ASN A 82 -14.88 -4.92 -5.05
N LEU A 83 -14.53 -5.68 -4.01
CA LEU A 83 -13.74 -6.89 -4.12
C LEU A 83 -14.60 -8.06 -4.64
N ALA A 84 -14.02 -8.96 -5.43
CA ALA A 84 -14.69 -10.21 -5.76
C ALA A 84 -14.86 -11.06 -4.50
N SER A 85 -15.93 -11.86 -4.44
CA SER A 85 -16.30 -12.58 -3.21
C SER A 85 -15.30 -13.67 -2.79
N ASP A 86 -14.48 -14.14 -3.72
CA ASP A 86 -13.42 -15.14 -3.55
C ASP A 86 -12.03 -14.51 -3.38
N HIS A 87 -11.94 -13.19 -3.36
CA HIS A 87 -10.70 -12.46 -3.17
C HIS A 87 -10.56 -11.99 -1.72
N LYS A 88 -9.32 -11.64 -1.35
CA LYS A 88 -8.98 -11.02 -0.06
C LYS A 88 -8.34 -9.66 -0.27
N LEU A 89 -8.72 -8.69 0.55
CA LEU A 89 -8.05 -7.40 0.60
C LEU A 89 -6.86 -7.48 1.57
N LEU A 90 -5.65 -7.31 1.03
CA LEU A 90 -4.41 -7.30 1.80
C LEU A 90 -3.79 -5.90 1.81
N PHE A 91 -2.90 -5.68 2.77
CA PHE A 91 -2.24 -4.40 3.02
C PHE A 91 -0.74 -4.60 3.16
N HIS A 92 0.01 -3.63 2.63
CA HIS A 92 1.46 -3.59 2.80
C HIS A 92 1.92 -2.18 3.12
N GLY A 93 2.63 -2.03 4.24
CA GLY A 93 3.30 -0.79 4.58
C GLY A 93 4.74 -0.78 4.07
N ALA A 94 5.04 0.15 3.17
CA ALA A 94 6.39 0.40 2.69
C ALA A 94 6.98 1.65 3.35
N LYS A 95 8.27 1.61 3.71
CA LYS A 95 8.99 2.74 4.32
C LYS A 95 9.22 3.91 3.36
N SER A 96 9.19 3.61 2.07
CA SER A 96 9.29 4.55 0.96
C SER A 96 8.40 4.05 -0.18
N GLU A 97 8.14 4.91 -1.16
CA GLU A 97 7.54 4.45 -2.42
C GLU A 97 8.33 3.29 -3.02
N ILE A 98 7.59 2.23 -3.39
CA ILE A 98 8.10 1.13 -4.19
C ILE A 98 8.37 1.67 -5.60
N ALA A 99 9.60 1.48 -6.08
CA ALA A 99 10.05 1.93 -7.38
C ALA A 99 10.75 0.80 -8.16
N GLY A 100 10.68 0.88 -9.49
CA GLY A 100 11.13 -0.17 -10.40
C GLY A 100 9.99 -1.09 -10.84
N GLU A 101 10.30 -2.00 -11.77
CA GLU A 101 9.36 -3.04 -12.19
C GLU A 101 9.19 -4.06 -11.08
N ILE A 102 8.00 -4.67 -11.01
CA ILE A 102 7.73 -5.73 -10.06
C ILE A 102 8.52 -6.98 -10.49
N ASP A 103 9.37 -7.49 -9.61
CA ASP A 103 10.27 -8.60 -9.86
C ASP A 103 10.28 -9.53 -8.64
N VAL A 104 9.81 -10.75 -8.87
CA VAL A 104 9.71 -11.80 -7.87
C VAL A 104 11.06 -12.29 -7.37
N THR A 105 12.13 -12.08 -8.14
CA THR A 105 13.46 -12.62 -7.86
C THR A 105 14.32 -11.70 -7.01
N ILE A 106 13.96 -10.42 -6.87
CA ILE A 106 14.80 -9.39 -6.23
C ILE A 106 14.21 -8.95 -4.88
N GLY A 107 14.86 -9.33 -3.79
CA GLY A 107 14.62 -8.75 -2.47
C GLY A 107 15.42 -7.45 -2.28
N ARG A 108 14.75 -6.29 -2.36
CA ARG A 108 15.23 -4.91 -2.05
C ARG A 108 16.44 -4.34 -2.81
N THR A 109 16.13 -3.35 -3.67
CA THR A 109 16.79 -2.01 -3.74
C THR A 109 15.83 -0.86 -4.10
N ASN A 110 14.53 -1.16 -4.23
CA ASN A 110 13.35 -0.26 -4.21
C ASN A 110 12.06 -1.03 -4.60
N ASN A 111 12.18 -2.33 -4.88
CA ASN A 111 11.06 -3.23 -5.05
C ASN A 111 10.87 -4.08 -3.80
N ASP A 112 9.85 -3.80 -2.99
CA ASP A 112 9.54 -4.61 -1.80
C ASP A 112 8.73 -5.88 -2.18
N PHE A 113 8.28 -6.02 -3.44
CA PHE A 113 7.46 -7.14 -3.95
C PHE A 113 8.23 -8.41 -4.36
N GLY A 114 9.53 -8.51 -4.08
CA GLY A 114 10.32 -9.69 -4.41
C GLY A 114 10.45 -10.69 -3.26
N CYS A 115 11.54 -11.47 -3.26
CA CYS A 115 11.81 -12.50 -2.26
C CYS A 115 11.66 -11.98 -0.81
N GLY A 116 10.71 -12.56 -0.07
CA GLY A 116 10.43 -12.19 1.32
C GLY A 116 9.52 -10.97 1.49
N PHE A 117 8.81 -10.57 0.44
CA PHE A 117 7.64 -9.70 0.54
C PHE A 117 6.60 -10.32 1.47
N TYR A 118 5.90 -9.50 2.25
CA TYR A 118 4.73 -9.95 3.00
C TYR A 118 3.68 -8.84 3.07
N THR A 119 2.45 -9.29 3.28
CA THR A 119 1.27 -8.46 3.45
C THR A 119 0.49 -8.92 4.69
N GLY A 120 -0.31 -8.03 5.24
CA GLY A 120 -1.24 -8.34 6.33
C GLY A 120 -2.69 -8.16 5.88
N GLU A 121 -3.61 -8.80 6.59
CA GLU A 121 -5.06 -8.57 6.41
C GLU A 121 -5.55 -7.33 7.21
N SER A 122 -4.67 -6.72 8.02
CA SER A 122 -4.98 -5.52 8.82
C SER A 122 -4.32 -4.25 8.27
N TYR A 123 -5.16 -3.28 7.93
CA TYR A 123 -4.75 -1.95 7.50
C TYR A 123 -3.99 -1.22 8.62
N ASP A 124 -4.55 -1.21 9.84
CA ASP A 124 -3.99 -0.47 10.97
C ASP A 124 -2.64 -1.06 11.40
N GLN A 125 -2.51 -2.39 11.37
CA GLN A 125 -1.23 -3.05 11.63
C GLN A 125 -0.18 -2.66 10.58
N SER A 126 -0.57 -2.57 9.30
CA SER A 126 0.35 -2.18 8.22
C SER A 126 0.84 -0.74 8.36
N ILE A 127 -0.02 0.19 8.80
CA ILE A 127 0.37 1.57 9.13
C ILE A 127 1.34 1.60 10.31
N SER A 128 1.07 0.82 11.36
CA SER A 128 1.87 0.85 12.59
C SER A 128 3.35 0.56 12.36
N PHE A 129 3.69 -0.23 11.32
CA PHE A 129 5.08 -0.54 10.97
C PHE A 129 5.81 0.60 10.24
N ILE A 130 5.08 1.57 9.70
CA ILE A 130 5.64 2.60 8.82
C ILE A 130 5.39 4.04 9.29
N SER A 131 4.73 4.22 10.43
CA SER A 131 4.35 5.55 10.97
C SER A 131 5.53 6.50 11.15
N ASN A 132 6.73 5.95 11.38
CA ASN A 132 7.93 6.74 11.67
C ASN A 132 8.78 7.06 10.42
N PHE A 133 8.24 6.85 9.20
CA PHE A 133 8.98 7.09 7.96
C PHE A 133 8.33 8.17 7.10
N ASN A 134 9.08 9.25 6.82
CA ASN A 134 8.63 10.44 6.10
C ASN A 134 8.31 10.24 4.60
N LYS A 135 8.45 9.03 4.07
CA LYS A 135 8.05 8.71 2.70
C LYS A 135 7.19 7.44 2.66
N SER A 136 6.65 7.07 3.80
CA SER A 136 5.87 5.84 3.95
C SER A 136 4.65 5.84 3.05
N CYS A 137 4.31 4.66 2.56
CA CYS A 137 3.14 4.44 1.73
C CYS A 137 2.46 3.14 2.18
N VAL A 138 1.12 3.13 2.17
CA VAL A 138 0.35 1.89 2.31
C VAL A 138 -0.21 1.49 0.95
N TYR A 139 0.04 0.23 0.59
CA TYR A 139 -0.49 -0.41 -0.61
C TYR A 139 -1.69 -1.28 -0.24
N PHE A 140 -2.69 -1.22 -1.10
CA PHE A 140 -3.91 -2.02 -1.05
C PHE A 140 -3.79 -3.07 -2.15
N LEU A 141 -4.07 -4.32 -1.80
CA LEU A 141 -3.79 -5.47 -2.64
C LEU A 141 -5.04 -6.33 -2.74
N ASP A 142 -5.57 -6.47 -3.94
CA ASP A 142 -6.60 -7.44 -4.26
C ASP A 142 -5.96 -8.82 -4.50
N PHE A 143 -6.22 -9.79 -3.65
CA PHE A 143 -5.59 -11.10 -3.65
C PHE A 143 -6.59 -12.21 -3.96
N ASN A 144 -6.47 -12.79 -5.14
CA ASN A 144 -7.15 -14.03 -5.49
C ASN A 144 -6.29 -15.23 -5.07
N ASN A 145 -6.81 -16.09 -4.19
CA ASN A 145 -6.13 -17.30 -3.74
C ASN A 145 -6.69 -18.60 -4.36
N VAL A 146 -7.59 -18.49 -5.32
CA VAL A 146 -8.15 -19.63 -6.06
C VAL A 146 -7.02 -20.34 -6.80
N ASP A 147 -7.03 -21.67 -6.73
CA ASP A 147 -6.04 -22.57 -7.34
C ASP A 147 -4.58 -22.39 -6.88
N LEU A 148 -4.34 -21.61 -5.82
CA LEU A 148 -3.02 -21.51 -5.19
C LEU A 148 -2.83 -22.62 -4.15
N ARG A 149 -1.71 -23.34 -4.25
CA ARG A 149 -1.22 -24.14 -3.13
C ARG A 149 -0.64 -23.17 -2.10
N CYS A 150 -1.05 -23.30 -0.84
CA CYS A 150 -0.56 -22.46 0.24
C CYS A 150 0.00 -23.31 1.38
N LYS A 151 1.04 -22.81 2.05
CA LYS A 151 1.43 -23.27 3.38
C LYS A 151 0.97 -22.25 4.40
N MET A 152 0.17 -22.73 5.33
CA MET A 152 -0.17 -21.97 6.53
C MET A 152 0.95 -22.16 7.54
N TYR A 153 1.49 -21.04 8.02
CA TYR A 153 2.42 -21.02 9.13
C TYR A 153 1.68 -20.65 10.40
N ASN A 154 2.08 -21.25 11.53
CA ASN A 154 1.77 -20.69 12.84
C ASN A 154 2.70 -19.50 13.12
N VAL A 155 2.35 -18.65 14.08
CA VAL A 155 3.25 -17.57 14.53
C VAL A 155 4.32 -18.18 15.44
N ASP A 156 5.33 -18.79 14.83
CA ASP A 156 6.39 -19.55 15.50
C ASP A 156 7.79 -19.31 14.90
N GLN A 157 8.78 -20.07 15.40
CA GLN A 157 10.16 -19.99 14.93
C GLN A 157 10.29 -20.37 13.45
N GLU A 158 9.47 -21.31 12.97
CA GLU A 158 9.50 -21.75 11.58
C GLU A 158 9.12 -20.59 10.66
N TRP A 159 8.04 -19.89 10.99
CA TRP A 159 7.57 -18.72 10.26
C TRP A 159 8.61 -17.61 10.16
N ILE A 160 9.17 -17.18 11.30
CA ILE A 160 10.13 -16.08 11.32
C ILE A 160 11.44 -16.45 10.61
N MET A 161 11.89 -17.71 10.72
CA MET A 161 13.09 -18.18 10.03
C MET A 161 12.87 -18.28 8.52
N THR A 162 11.69 -18.72 8.07
CA THR A 162 11.34 -18.70 6.64
C THR A 162 11.37 -17.28 6.07
N ILE A 163 10.76 -16.31 6.76
CA ILE A 163 10.81 -14.90 6.34
C ILE A 163 12.26 -14.39 6.31
N ALA A 164 13.04 -14.67 7.36
CA ALA A 164 14.43 -14.24 7.45
C ALA A 164 15.31 -14.84 6.34
N TYR A 165 15.08 -16.09 5.97
CA TYR A 165 15.75 -16.74 4.85
C TYR A 165 15.45 -16.03 3.53
N TYR A 166 14.18 -15.85 3.18
CA TYR A 166 13.80 -15.21 1.91
C TYR A 166 14.21 -13.74 1.83
N ARG A 167 14.39 -13.08 2.99
CA ARG A 167 14.97 -11.74 3.11
C ARG A 167 16.50 -11.71 3.13
N ASN A 168 17.14 -12.84 2.85
CA ASN A 168 18.59 -13.00 2.78
C ASN A 168 19.33 -12.78 4.13
N ALA A 169 18.60 -12.69 5.25
CA ALA A 169 19.18 -12.51 6.58
C ALA A 169 19.87 -13.79 7.10
N LEU A 170 19.49 -14.95 6.57
CA LEU A 170 20.09 -16.25 6.90
C LEU A 170 21.10 -16.74 5.84
N SER A 171 21.59 -15.86 4.96
CA SER A 171 22.54 -16.22 3.89
C SER A 171 23.78 -16.98 4.39
N LYS A 172 24.34 -16.57 5.53
CA LYS A 172 25.50 -17.25 6.16
C LYS A 172 25.20 -18.67 6.68
N TYR A 173 23.92 -19.02 6.79
CA TYR A 173 23.43 -20.29 7.31
C TYR A 173 22.69 -21.10 6.24
N ALA A 174 22.87 -20.78 4.95
CA ALA A 174 22.16 -21.45 3.86
C ALA A 174 22.33 -22.99 3.89
N GLU A 175 23.52 -23.46 4.27
CA GLU A 175 23.84 -24.90 4.38
C GLU A 175 23.43 -25.54 5.71
N HIS A 176 22.88 -24.78 6.65
CA HIS A 176 22.47 -25.33 7.94
C HIS A 176 21.27 -26.27 7.75
N PRO A 177 21.25 -27.49 8.33
CA PRO A 177 20.18 -28.47 8.09
C PRO A 177 18.76 -27.94 8.37
N ILE A 178 18.61 -27.10 9.38
CA ILE A 178 17.32 -26.44 9.69
C ILE A 178 16.90 -25.51 8.54
N VAL A 179 17.81 -24.73 7.97
CA VAL A 179 17.52 -23.81 6.87
C VAL A 179 17.19 -24.59 5.60
N GLN A 180 17.98 -25.60 5.26
CA GLN A 180 17.69 -26.48 4.12
C GLN A 180 16.33 -27.17 4.24
N LYS A 181 15.97 -27.63 5.45
CA LYS A 181 14.64 -28.21 5.73
C LYS A 181 13.52 -27.17 5.52
N LEU A 182 13.68 -25.95 6.01
CA LEU A 182 12.70 -24.86 5.83
C LEU A 182 12.47 -24.58 4.34
N VAL A 183 13.55 -24.48 3.56
CA VAL A 183 13.51 -24.22 2.11
C VAL A 183 12.83 -25.36 1.37
N ALA A 184 13.22 -26.61 1.65
CA ALA A 184 12.62 -27.78 1.01
C ALA A 184 11.10 -27.82 1.21
N GLN A 185 10.64 -27.50 2.43
CA GLN A 185 9.22 -27.45 2.77
C GLN A 185 8.47 -26.28 2.14
N SER A 186 9.15 -25.24 1.67
CA SER A 186 8.56 -24.09 0.98
C SER A 186 8.69 -24.14 -0.55
N THR A 187 9.43 -25.10 -1.11
CA THR A 187 9.64 -25.25 -2.57
C THR A 187 8.61 -26.12 -3.31
N ASP A 188 7.87 -27.02 -2.63
CA ASP A 188 6.90 -27.96 -3.26
C ASP A 188 5.48 -27.37 -3.46
N ILE A 189 5.37 -26.08 -3.27
CA ILE A 189 4.10 -25.37 -3.30
C ILE A 189 4.19 -24.46 -4.50
N THR A 190 3.24 -24.60 -5.41
CA THR A 190 3.06 -23.76 -6.60
C THR A 190 2.71 -22.34 -6.16
N HIS A 191 3.70 -21.64 -5.59
CA HIS A 191 3.66 -20.28 -5.02
C HIS A 191 3.60 -20.14 -3.49
N THR A 192 4.47 -20.82 -2.72
CA THR A 192 5.00 -20.22 -1.44
C THR A 192 6.25 -19.40 -1.65
N HIS A 193 6.30 -18.71 -2.78
CA HIS A 193 6.95 -17.42 -2.79
C HIS A 193 5.80 -16.43 -2.66
N MET A 194 5.79 -15.61 -1.59
CA MET A 194 4.98 -14.39 -1.56
C MET A 194 5.48 -13.50 -2.71
N ASN A 195 5.00 -13.80 -3.92
CA ASN A 195 5.45 -13.26 -5.19
C ASN A 195 4.31 -13.41 -6.19
N LEU A 196 3.58 -12.30 -6.32
CA LEU A 196 2.67 -11.92 -7.40
C LEU A 196 1.41 -12.76 -7.65
N VAL A 197 0.31 -12.26 -7.09
CA VAL A 197 -0.95 -12.13 -7.84
C VAL A 197 -1.06 -10.67 -8.28
N LEU A 198 -1.48 -10.43 -9.52
CA LEU A 198 -1.62 -9.12 -10.13
C LEU A 198 -2.44 -8.16 -9.26
N PHE A 199 -1.83 -7.06 -8.83
CA PHE A 199 -2.49 -6.05 -8.02
C PHE A 199 -3.02 -4.90 -8.89
N ARG A 200 -4.31 -4.57 -8.75
CA ARG A 200 -4.76 -3.18 -8.96
C ARG A 200 -4.28 -2.38 -7.76
N TYR A 201 -3.18 -1.64 -7.90
CA TYR A 201 -2.73 -0.74 -6.82
C TYR A 201 -3.22 0.68 -7.06
N THR A 202 -3.57 1.36 -5.97
CA THR A 202 -3.75 2.81 -5.95
C THR A 202 -2.71 3.40 -5.00
N LYS A 203 -1.83 4.26 -5.54
CA LYS A 203 -0.79 4.97 -4.78
C LYS A 203 -1.43 5.96 -3.80
N LEU A 204 -1.51 5.63 -2.52
CA LEU A 204 -1.76 6.62 -1.46
C LEU A 204 -0.47 7.39 -1.18
N LEU A 205 -0.55 8.72 -1.20
CA LEU A 205 0.60 9.62 -1.14
C LEU A 205 1.45 9.40 0.13
N SER A 206 2.75 9.64 -0.07
CA SER A 206 3.78 9.69 0.96
C SER A 206 3.43 10.68 2.07
N GLN A 207 3.41 10.22 3.32
CA GLN A 207 3.35 11.10 4.48
C GLN A 207 4.63 11.93 4.57
N LYS A 208 4.63 13.16 4.04
CA LYS A 208 5.46 14.23 4.60
C LYS A 208 4.56 15.19 5.37
N ASN A 209 4.98 15.42 6.62
CA ASN A 209 4.47 16.37 7.60
C ASN A 209 3.36 15.91 8.54
N TYR A 210 3.48 14.72 9.14
CA TYR A 210 2.95 14.50 10.50
C TYR A 210 4.01 13.77 11.30
N GLU A 211 5.08 14.49 11.65
CA GLU A 211 5.99 14.04 12.70
C GLU A 211 5.22 14.00 14.02
N ASN A 212 5.07 12.80 14.55
CA ASN A 212 4.54 12.50 15.88
C ASN A 212 3.04 12.86 16.07
N TYR A 213 2.40 12.10 16.95
CA TYR A 213 1.00 12.21 17.39
C TYR A 213 -0.04 11.58 16.44
N PHE A 214 -0.41 10.33 16.77
CA PHE A 214 -1.64 9.62 16.36
C PHE A 214 -1.85 9.35 14.86
#